data_AF-A0A9W9HC64-F1
#
_entry.id   AF-A0A9W9HC64-F1
#
_cell.length_a   1.000
_cell.length_b   1.000
_cell.length_c   1.000
_cell.angle_alpha   90.00
_cell.angle_beta   90.00
_cell.angle_gamma   90.00
#
_symmetry.space_group_name_H-M   'P 1'
#
loop_
_entity.id
_entity.type
_entity.pdbx_description
1 polymer ?
#
loop_
_entity_poly.entity_id
_entity_poly.type
_entity_poly.pdbx_seq_one_letter_code
_entity_poly.pdbx_strand_id
1 'polypeptide(L)'
;MTQITPDDSKAPAYTSADPMNTEKHSITSPKMDCPTHGPSQVPLVDNELQKPHAKEIIRLLTAALNDLTNEKKCTRCTVESISTQLTGHARDLRAAKRSGAWSKEDKKALKAEVKGLFKPIKKDLKRLWKGN
;
A
#
# COMPACT_ATOMS: atom_id res chain seq x y z
N MET A 1 -10.99 5.14 -53.21
CA MET A 1 -11.81 5.00 -51.99
C MET A 1 -11.62 3.59 -51.47
N THR A 2 -10.83 3.46 -50.42
CA THR A 2 -10.36 2.19 -49.84
C THR A 2 -11.38 1.74 -48.79
N GLN A 3 -11.90 0.51 -48.89
CA GLN A 3 -12.61 -0.13 -47.79
C GLN A 3 -11.95 -1.48 -47.49
N ILE A 4 -11.61 -1.63 -46.21
CA ILE A 4 -10.70 -2.61 -45.62
C ILE A 4 -11.56 -3.73 -45.02
N THR A 5 -11.20 -4.97 -45.33
CA THR A 5 -11.75 -6.20 -44.75
C THR A 5 -11.39 -6.33 -43.26
N PRO A 6 -12.23 -6.95 -42.42
CA PRO A 6 -11.91 -7.17 -41.02
C PRO A 6 -10.89 -8.32 -40.89
N ASP A 7 -9.73 -7.99 -40.34
CA ASP A 7 -8.64 -8.92 -40.04
C ASP A 7 -8.83 -9.60 -38.69
N ASP A 8 -8.49 -10.89 -38.68
CA ASP A 8 -8.61 -11.88 -37.63
C ASP A 8 -7.57 -11.62 -36.52
N SER A 9 -7.95 -10.89 -35.48
CA SER A 9 -7.12 -10.72 -34.28
C SER A 9 -7.68 -11.55 -33.12
N LYS A 10 -7.28 -12.82 -33.13
CA LYS A 10 -7.34 -13.77 -32.01
C LYS A 10 -6.75 -13.17 -30.74
N ALA A 11 -7.59 -12.71 -29.82
CA ALA A 11 -7.19 -12.31 -28.48
C ALA A 11 -6.66 -13.54 -27.69
N PRO A 12 -5.56 -13.42 -26.93
CA PRO A 12 -5.10 -14.52 -26.08
C PRO A 12 -6.11 -14.74 -24.96
N ALA A 13 -6.64 -15.98 -24.89
CA ALA A 13 -7.51 -16.44 -23.83
C ALA A 13 -6.75 -16.36 -22.49
N TYR A 14 -7.15 -15.42 -21.63
CA TYR A 14 -6.75 -15.46 -20.24
C TYR A 14 -7.50 -16.63 -19.61
N THR A 15 -6.78 -17.70 -19.30
CA THR A 15 -7.34 -18.80 -18.51
C THR A 15 -7.69 -18.24 -17.14
N SER A 16 -9.00 -18.13 -16.90
CA SER A 16 -9.61 -17.95 -15.60
C SER A 16 -9.03 -19.00 -14.64
N ALA A 17 -8.16 -18.56 -13.73
CA ALA A 17 -7.78 -19.37 -12.60
C ALA A 17 -8.95 -19.36 -11.61
N ASP A 18 -9.60 -20.51 -11.46
CA ASP A 18 -10.60 -20.76 -10.42
C ASP A 18 -10.08 -20.30 -9.05
N PRO A 19 -10.91 -19.64 -8.22
CA PRO A 19 -10.52 -19.29 -6.87
C PRO A 19 -10.51 -20.55 -6.01
N MET A 20 -9.31 -21.09 -5.79
CA MET A 20 -9.09 -22.14 -4.81
C MET A 20 -9.45 -21.61 -3.42
N ASN A 21 -10.62 -22.05 -2.98
CA ASN A 21 -11.23 -21.82 -1.68
C ASN A 21 -10.22 -22.16 -0.57
N THR A 22 -9.71 -21.14 0.12
CA THR A 22 -8.98 -21.32 1.38
C THR A 22 -9.76 -20.57 2.46
N GLU A 23 -10.57 -21.32 3.20
CA GLU A 23 -11.38 -20.82 4.30
C GLU A 23 -10.54 -20.32 5.48
N LYS A 24 -11.03 -19.21 6.05
CA LYS A 24 -11.05 -18.83 7.48
C LYS A 24 -9.73 -18.42 8.16
N HIS A 25 -9.40 -17.14 8.01
CA HIS A 25 -9.25 -16.23 9.17
C HIS A 25 -10.17 -15.03 8.91
N SER A 26 -11.41 -15.11 9.38
CA SER A 26 -12.40 -14.04 9.24
C SER A 26 -12.04 -12.86 10.15
N ILE A 27 -11.16 -11.99 9.66
CA ILE A 27 -11.11 -10.60 10.09
C ILE A 27 -12.27 -9.92 9.35
N THR A 28 -13.39 -9.75 10.04
CA THR A 28 -14.58 -9.04 9.56
C THR A 28 -14.28 -7.54 9.51
N SER A 29 -13.36 -7.13 8.64
CA SER A 29 -13.29 -5.75 8.18
C SER A 29 -14.27 -5.57 7.05
N PRO A 30 -14.94 -4.41 6.92
CA PRO A 30 -15.67 -4.08 5.71
C PRO A 30 -14.67 -4.17 4.56
N LYS A 31 -14.82 -5.19 3.71
CA LYS A 31 -14.09 -5.26 2.44
C LYS A 31 -14.63 -4.12 1.60
N MET A 32 -13.99 -2.95 1.69
CA MET A 32 -14.19 -1.93 0.68
C MET A 32 -13.42 -2.41 -0.54
N ASP A 33 -14.14 -3.05 -1.45
CA ASP A 33 -13.58 -3.41 -2.74
C ASP A 33 -13.18 -2.13 -3.45
N CYS A 34 -11.95 -2.09 -3.96
CA CYS A 34 -11.50 -0.97 -4.74
C CYS A 34 -12.27 -1.01 -6.07
N PRO A 35 -12.93 0.08 -6.48
CA PRO A 35 -13.70 0.10 -7.72
C PRO A 35 -12.81 -0.16 -8.96
N THR A 36 -11.50 0.05 -8.84
CA THR A 36 -10.51 -0.16 -9.91
C THR A 36 -9.82 -1.53 -9.83
N HIS A 37 -9.61 -2.07 -8.62
CA HIS A 37 -8.75 -3.24 -8.43
C HIS A 37 -9.47 -4.46 -7.84
N GLY A 38 -10.78 -4.34 -7.57
CA GLY A 38 -11.57 -5.40 -6.92
C GLY A 38 -11.19 -5.59 -5.45
N PRO A 39 -11.29 -6.82 -4.92
CA PRO A 39 -10.92 -7.11 -3.54
C PRO A 39 -9.48 -6.74 -3.23
N SER A 40 -9.26 -6.22 -2.02
CA SER A 40 -7.91 -5.85 -1.59
C SER A 40 -6.96 -7.04 -1.60
N GLN A 41 -5.80 -6.83 -2.22
CA GLN A 41 -4.67 -7.77 -2.19
C GLN A 41 -3.86 -7.67 -0.89
N VAL A 42 -4.19 -6.73 -0.01
CA VAL A 42 -3.49 -6.44 1.25
C VAL A 42 -4.47 -6.20 2.42
N PRO A 43 -5.38 -7.14 2.71
CA PRO A 43 -6.46 -6.94 3.67
C PRO A 43 -5.97 -6.67 5.11
N LEU A 44 -4.81 -7.20 5.52
CA LEU A 44 -4.27 -6.95 6.85
C LEU A 44 -3.70 -5.53 6.96
N VAL A 45 -3.01 -5.07 5.92
CA VAL A 45 -2.54 -3.68 5.85
C VAL A 45 -3.73 -2.72 5.89
N ASP A 46 -4.79 -3.00 5.12
CA ASP A 46 -5.98 -2.15 5.11
C ASP A 46 -6.64 -2.07 6.48
N ASN A 47 -6.83 -3.19 7.17
CA ASN A 47 -7.36 -3.20 8.54
C ASN A 47 -6.48 -2.35 9.48
N GLU A 48 -5.16 -2.53 9.42
CA GLU A 48 -4.23 -1.79 10.26
C GLU A 48 -4.32 -0.28 10.01
N LEU A 49 -4.42 0.15 8.75
CA LEU A 49 -4.57 1.55 8.36
C LEU A 49 -5.93 2.14 8.77
N GLN A 50 -6.95 1.31 8.98
CA GLN A 50 -8.24 1.77 9.50
C GLN A 50 -8.25 2.04 11.01
N LYS A 51 -7.24 1.58 11.76
CA LYS A 51 -7.17 1.79 13.22
C LYS A 51 -7.02 3.29 13.55
N PRO A 52 -7.62 3.77 14.67
CA PRO A 52 -7.59 5.19 15.03
C PRO A 52 -6.18 5.79 15.07
N HIS A 53 -5.23 5.07 15.66
CA HIS A 53 -3.83 5.46 15.69
C HIS A 53 -3.24 5.63 14.28
N ALA A 54 -3.45 4.66 13.38
CA ALA A 54 -2.93 4.75 12.01
C ALA A 54 -3.57 5.91 11.23
N LYS A 55 -4.87 6.16 11.41
CA LYS A 55 -5.56 7.31 10.81
C LYS A 55 -4.97 8.64 11.26
N GLU A 56 -4.62 8.78 12.53
CA GLU A 56 -4.02 10.00 13.05
C GLU A 56 -2.65 10.27 12.42
N ILE A 57 -1.84 9.22 12.27
CA ILE A 57 -0.56 9.28 11.58
C ILE A 57 -0.73 9.71 10.13
N ILE A 58 -1.69 9.10 9.42
CA ILE A 58 -1.98 9.44 8.01
C ILE A 58 -2.38 10.91 7.90
N ARG A 59 -3.19 11.43 8.82
CA ARG A 59 -3.56 12.86 8.85
C ARG A 59 -2.34 13.75 9.06
N LEU A 60 -1.49 13.44 10.03
CA LEU A 60 -0.27 14.20 10.32
C LEU A 60 0.68 14.23 9.12
N LEU A 61 0.92 13.07 8.49
CA LEU A 61 1.73 12.96 7.29
C LEU A 61 1.12 13.73 6.12
N THR A 62 -0.20 13.68 5.94
CA THR A 62 -0.91 14.42 4.88
C THR A 62 -0.76 15.93 5.07
N ALA A 63 -0.94 16.42 6.30
CA ALA A 63 -0.73 17.83 6.62
C ALA A 63 0.72 18.27 6.35
N ALA A 64 1.69 17.46 6.79
CA ALA A 64 3.10 17.77 6.59
C ALA A 64 3.52 17.73 5.10
N LEU A 65 2.94 16.82 4.30
CA LEU A 65 3.14 16.80 2.86
C LEU A 65 2.52 18.02 2.17
N ASN A 66 1.33 18.47 2.59
CA ASN A 66 0.72 19.69 2.08
C ASN A 66 1.57 20.93 2.39
N ASP A 67 2.21 20.96 3.56
CA ASP A 67 3.13 22.03 3.95
C ASP A 67 4.37 22.13 3.03
N LEU A 68 4.73 21.08 2.26
CA LEU A 68 5.82 21.17 1.27
C LEU A 68 5.45 22.02 0.05
N THR A 69 4.15 22.11 -0.25
CA THR A 69 3.63 22.93 -1.36
C THR A 69 3.29 24.35 -0.92
N ASN A 70 3.44 24.65 0.37
CA ASN A 70 3.14 25.96 0.93
C ASN A 70 4.38 26.86 0.87
N GLU A 71 4.33 27.87 0.00
CA GLU A 71 5.40 28.86 -0.18
C GLU A 71 5.77 29.63 1.09
N LYS A 72 4.91 29.63 2.11
CA LYS A 72 5.14 30.29 3.41
C LYS A 72 5.84 29.40 4.44
N LYS A 73 6.13 28.14 4.11
CA LYS A 73 6.75 27.17 5.02
C LYS A 73 8.18 26.90 4.61
N CYS A 74 9.06 26.71 5.59
CA CYS A 74 10.44 26.32 5.31
C CYS A 74 10.49 24.83 4.93
N THR A 75 10.86 24.54 3.67
CA THR A 75 10.96 23.17 3.15
C THR A 75 11.86 22.29 4.01
N ARG A 76 12.99 22.81 4.50
CA ARG A 76 13.90 22.06 5.37
C ARG A 76 13.21 21.62 6.67
N CYS A 77 12.55 22.55 7.36
CA CYS A 77 11.86 22.25 8.60
C CYS A 77 10.69 21.27 8.38
N THR A 78 9.99 21.40 7.26
CA THR A 78 8.91 20.47 6.88
C THR A 78 9.46 19.06 6.64
N VAL A 79 10.55 18.91 5.89
CA VAL A 79 11.20 17.60 5.65
C VAL A 79 11.74 16.97 6.94
N GLU A 80 12.35 17.76 7.82
CA GLU A 80 12.81 17.30 9.13
C GLU A 80 11.63 16.82 10.01
N SER A 81 10.52 17.55 9.99
CA SER A 81 9.28 17.17 10.69
C SER A 81 8.71 15.85 10.16
N ILE A 82 8.55 15.71 8.84
CA ILE A 82 8.09 14.48 8.19
C ILE A 82 8.97 13.29 8.58
N SER A 83 10.29 13.47 8.51
CA SER A 83 11.27 12.43 8.81
C SER A 83 11.18 11.98 10.28
N THR A 84 11.00 12.93 11.19
CA THR A 84 10.85 12.66 12.63
C THR A 84 9.57 11.89 12.92
N GLN A 85 8.44 12.31 12.32
CA GLN A 85 7.15 11.63 12.48
C GLN A 85 7.20 10.19 11.94
N LEU A 86 7.71 9.99 10.73
CA LEU A 86 7.89 8.66 10.14
C LEU A 86 8.76 7.75 11.00
N THR A 87 9.86 8.29 11.54
CA THR A 87 10.78 7.53 12.40
C THR A 87 10.15 7.20 13.75
N GLY A 88 9.36 8.12 14.33
CA GLY A 88 8.54 7.87 15.52
C GLY A 88 7.61 6.68 15.31
N HIS A 89 6.78 6.74 14.27
CA HIS A 89 5.81 5.67 13.99
C HIS A 89 6.44 4.33 13.65
N ALA A 90 7.58 4.33 12.95
CA ALA A 90 8.33 3.10 12.71
C ALA A 90 8.81 2.45 14.01
N ARG A 91 9.18 3.25 15.03
CA ARG A 91 9.55 2.74 16.35
C ARG A 91 8.34 2.19 17.09
N ASP A 92 7.22 2.91 17.07
CA ASP A 92 5.99 2.48 17.74
C ASP A 92 5.44 1.17 17.16
N LEU A 93 5.45 1.03 15.83
CA LEU A 93 5.08 -0.22 15.17
C LEU A 93 6.02 -1.37 15.53
N ARG A 94 7.32 -1.12 15.66
CA ARG A 94 8.28 -2.15 16.11
C ARG A 94 8.02 -2.54 17.56
N ALA A 95 7.69 -1.59 18.43
CA ALA A 95 7.36 -1.84 19.82
C ALA A 95 6.06 -2.65 19.94
N ALA A 96 5.00 -2.26 19.24
CA ALA A 96 3.73 -3.00 19.19
C ALA A 96 3.90 -4.42 18.62
N LYS A 97 4.79 -4.61 17.64
CA LYS A 97 5.11 -5.95 17.13
C LYS A 97 5.83 -6.81 18.17
N ARG A 98 6.59 -6.20 19.08
CA ARG A 98 7.33 -6.89 20.16
C ARG A 98 6.46 -7.17 21.38
N SER A 99 5.43 -6.37 21.66
CA SER A 99 4.55 -6.51 22.84
C SER A 99 3.66 -7.75 22.85
N GLY A 100 3.75 -8.61 21.83
CA GLY A 100 2.97 -9.85 21.77
C GLY A 100 1.54 -9.67 21.25
N ALA A 101 1.13 -8.45 20.91
CA ALA A 101 -0.23 -8.13 20.44
C ALA A 101 -0.65 -8.88 19.15
N TRP A 102 0.29 -9.43 18.39
CA TRP A 102 0.02 -10.15 17.15
C TRP A 102 0.49 -11.60 17.23
N SER A 103 -0.28 -12.51 16.64
CA SER A 103 0.13 -13.89 16.45
C SER A 103 1.34 -13.99 15.52
N LYS A 104 2.02 -15.14 15.49
CA LYS A 104 3.16 -15.36 14.60
C LYS A 104 2.71 -15.36 13.13
N GLU A 105 1.51 -15.88 12.90
CA GLU A 105 0.84 -16.01 11.62
C GLU A 105 0.48 -14.62 11.08
N ASP A 106 -0.14 -13.77 11.90
CA ASP A 106 -0.48 -12.39 11.51
C ASP A 106 0.78 -11.56 11.23
N LYS A 107 1.83 -11.71 12.05
CA LYS A 107 3.12 -11.05 11.81
C LYS A 107 3.76 -11.46 10.49
N LYS A 108 3.61 -12.72 10.08
CA LYS A 108 4.16 -13.26 8.84
C LYS A 108 3.34 -12.78 7.64
N ALA A 109 2.02 -12.85 7.74
CA ALA A 109 1.09 -12.42 6.71
C ALA A 109 1.21 -10.92 6.45
N LEU A 110 1.16 -10.07 7.48
CA LEU A 110 1.32 -8.63 7.28
C LEU A 110 2.71 -8.28 6.71
N LYS A 111 3.76 -8.97 7.16
CA LYS A 111 5.11 -8.76 6.58
C LYS A 111 5.14 -9.12 5.10
N ALA A 112 4.41 -10.15 4.67
CA ALA A 112 4.31 -10.54 3.27
C ALA A 112 3.58 -9.47 2.45
N GLU A 113 2.42 -8.99 2.93
CA GLU A 113 1.65 -7.91 2.29
C GLU A 113 2.48 -6.63 2.14
N VAL A 114 3.11 -6.16 3.23
CA VAL A 114 3.97 -4.97 3.21
C VAL A 114 5.15 -5.14 2.24
N LYS A 115 5.76 -6.33 2.20
CA LYS A 115 6.84 -6.61 1.23
C LYS A 115 6.31 -6.65 -0.21
N GLY A 116 5.07 -7.09 -0.41
CA GLY A 116 4.35 -7.03 -1.68
C GLY A 116 4.21 -5.60 -2.17
N LEU A 117 3.78 -4.67 -1.31
CA LEU A 117 3.64 -3.24 -1.63
C LEU A 117 4.99 -2.56 -1.90
N PHE A 118 6.03 -2.87 -1.11
CA PHE A 118 7.31 -2.17 -1.20
C PHE A 118 8.17 -2.61 -2.39
N LYS A 119 8.04 -3.85 -2.86
CA LYS A 119 8.86 -4.40 -3.95
C LYS A 119 8.69 -3.62 -5.28
N PRO A 120 7.47 -3.37 -5.78
CA PRO A 120 7.24 -2.54 -6.96
C PRO A 120 7.82 -1.14 -6.80
N ILE A 121 7.52 -0.46 -5.67
CA ILE A 121 8.00 0.88 -5.37
C ILE A 121 9.53 0.95 -5.43
N LYS A 122 10.22 0.00 -4.80
CA LYS A 122 11.69 -0.08 -4.85
C LYS A 122 12.20 -0.28 -6.28
N LYS A 123 11.53 -1.10 -7.08
CA LYS A 123 11.88 -1.34 -8.49
C LYS A 123 11.73 -0.06 -9.31
N ASP A 124 10.66 0.70 -9.07
CA ASP A 124 10.38 1.97 -9.75
C ASP A 124 11.39 3.05 -9.36
N LEU A 125 11.66 3.23 -8.06
CA LEU A 125 12.67 4.17 -7.59
C LEU A 125 14.07 3.85 -8.15
N LYS A 126 14.44 2.55 -8.20
CA LYS A 126 15.71 2.12 -8.80
C LYS A 126 15.77 2.40 -10.30
N ARG A 127 14.64 2.36 -11.00
CA ARG A 127 14.58 2.73 -12.43
C ARG A 127 14.74 4.22 -12.61
N LEU A 128 14.02 5.04 -11.84
CA LEU A 128 14.14 6.50 -11.87
C LEU A 128 15.58 6.96 -11.61
N TRP A 129 16.28 6.34 -10.66
CA TRP A 129 17.67 6.69 -10.33
C TRP A 129 18.71 6.14 -11.30
N LYS A 130 18.37 5.13 -12.12
CA LYS A 130 19.27 4.61 -13.16
C LYS A 130 19.07 5.25 -14.53
N GLY A 131 17.90 5.87 -14.74
CA GLY A 131 17.57 6.61 -15.95
C GLY A 131 17.93 8.09 -15.88
N ASN A 132 18.65 8.50 -14.83
CA ASN A 132 19.17 9.84 -14.59
C ASN A 132 20.69 9.76 -14.36
#